data_AF-A0A2E8K7K6-F1
#
_entry.id   AF-A0A2E8K7K6-F1
#
_cell.length_a   1.000
_cell.length_b   1.000
_cell.length_c   1.000
_cell.angle_alpha   90.00
_cell.angle_beta   90.00
_cell.angle_gamma   90.00
#
_symmetry.space_group_name_H-M   'P 1'
#
loop_
_entity.id
_entity.type
_entity.pdbx_description
1 polymer ?
#
loop_
_entity_poly.entity_id
_entity_poly.type
_entity_poly.pdbx_seq_one_letter_code
_entity_poly.pdbx_strand_id
1 'polypeptide(L)'
;MADQIKVKDVTDTHSGPRAYGLQTPGSKGVAGKKRYAMVIDLRRCIGCQSCVVACKAEFGVALGVWRTWVKVADKGRYPNTRRIFMPRLCNHCDYPVCVRNWWVMGGQYLQTFY
;
A
#
# COMPACT_ATOMS: atom_id res chain seq x y z
N MET A 1 16.97 -19.20 18.01
CA MET A 1 17.46 -18.31 16.93
C MET A 1 16.26 -17.68 16.25
N ALA A 2 15.75 -16.58 16.81
CA ALA A 2 14.72 -15.75 16.18
C ALA A 2 15.41 -14.45 15.80
N ASP A 3 15.62 -14.25 14.51
CA ASP A 3 16.27 -13.05 14.00
C ASP A 3 15.38 -11.84 14.28
N GLN A 4 15.92 -10.92 15.07
CA GLN A 4 15.33 -9.64 15.41
C GLN A 4 15.20 -8.82 14.14
N ILE A 5 14.02 -8.84 13.51
CA ILE A 5 13.58 -7.76 12.63
C ILE A 5 13.52 -6.51 13.52
N LYS A 6 14.61 -5.74 13.53
CA LYS A 6 14.69 -4.44 14.19
C LYS A 6 13.69 -3.51 13.49
N VAL A 7 12.47 -3.45 14.02
CA VAL A 7 11.51 -2.40 13.71
C VAL A 7 12.11 -1.12 14.29
N LYS A 8 12.94 -0.43 13.52
CA LYS A 8 13.31 0.95 13.84
C LYS A 8 12.01 1.73 13.96
N ASP A 9 11.85 2.47 15.05
CA ASP A 9 10.68 3.31 15.23
C ASP A 9 10.48 4.16 13.97
N VAL A 10 9.25 4.18 13.47
CA VAL A 10 8.90 4.84 12.19
C VAL A 10 9.16 6.36 12.23
N THR A 11 9.55 6.88 13.39
CA THR A 11 9.98 8.26 13.64
C THR A 11 11.32 8.59 13.00
N ASP A 12 12.16 7.59 12.68
CA ASP A 12 13.58 7.85 12.38
C ASP A 12 13.94 7.80 10.89
N THR A 13 12.99 7.58 9.97
CA THR A 13 13.32 7.45 8.53
C THR A 13 12.81 8.57 7.63
N HIS A 14 12.10 9.59 8.12
CA HIS A 14 11.63 10.68 7.26
C HIS A 14 11.62 12.06 7.93
N SER A 15 12.80 12.56 8.32
CA SER A 15 13.04 13.99 8.56
C SER A 15 13.40 14.77 7.27
N GLY A 16 13.46 14.10 6.12
CA GLY A 16 13.67 14.72 4.80
C GLY A 16 12.37 15.08 4.07
N PRO A 17 12.39 16.07 3.15
CA PRO A 17 11.23 16.42 2.33
C PRO A 17 10.76 15.19 1.53
N ARG A 18 9.46 14.91 1.68
CA ARG A 18 8.77 13.67 1.28
C ARG A 18 9.02 13.33 -0.20
N ALA A 19 9.78 12.27 -0.46
CA ALA A 19 10.14 11.83 -1.82
C ALA A 19 8.98 11.26 -2.67
N TYR A 20 7.77 11.13 -2.11
CA TYR A 20 6.60 10.59 -2.82
C TYR A 20 5.37 11.51 -2.71
N GLY A 21 5.52 12.79 -3.07
CA GLY A 21 4.50 13.61 -3.74
C GLY A 21 3.13 13.88 -3.09
N LEU A 22 2.78 13.31 -1.94
CA LEU A 22 1.53 13.63 -1.24
C LEU A 22 1.81 14.64 -0.12
N GLN A 23 1.38 15.89 -0.34
CA GLN A 23 1.54 17.01 0.60
C GLN A 23 0.75 16.82 1.91
N THR A 24 0.10 15.68 2.12
CA THR A 24 -0.68 15.41 3.33
C THR A 24 0.23 15.16 4.54
N PRO A 25 -0.05 15.74 5.71
CA PRO A 25 0.68 15.42 6.94
C PRO A 25 0.63 13.90 7.17
N GLY A 26 1.79 13.26 7.38
CA GLY A 26 1.79 11.92 7.95
C GLY A 26 1.13 12.00 9.33
N SER A 27 0.18 11.12 9.62
CA SER A 27 -0.38 11.05 10.95
C SER A 27 0.75 10.69 11.90
N LYS A 28 0.84 11.48 12.96
CA LYS A 28 1.54 11.11 14.17
C LYS A 28 0.73 9.92 14.70
N GLY A 29 1.22 8.71 14.48
CA GLY A 29 0.52 7.49 14.92
C GLY A 29 0.06 7.60 16.38
N VAL A 30 -0.99 6.86 16.75
CA VAL A 30 -1.49 6.88 18.13
C VAL A 30 -0.41 6.33 19.07
N ALA A 31 -0.06 7.09 20.11
CA ALA A 31 0.91 6.66 21.11
C ALA A 31 0.52 5.29 21.70
N GLY A 32 1.49 4.37 21.78
CA GLY A 32 1.26 3.00 22.23
C GLY A 32 0.67 2.03 21.19
N LYS A 33 0.30 2.48 19.98
CA LYS A 33 -0.16 1.59 18.88
C LYS A 33 0.90 1.46 17.78
N LYS A 34 1.12 0.22 17.32
CA LYS A 34 2.05 -0.07 16.21
C LYS A 34 1.51 0.45 14.89
N ARG A 35 2.42 0.89 14.02
CA ARG A 35 2.14 1.39 12.67
C ARG A 35 2.68 0.38 11.67
N TYR A 36 1.80 -0.13 10.80
CA TYR A 36 2.16 -1.14 9.82
C TYR A 36 2.44 -0.50 8.46
N ALA A 37 3.47 -1.01 7.78
CA ALA A 37 3.82 -0.64 6.43
C ALA A 37 4.24 -1.88 5.66
N MET A 38 3.92 -1.91 4.36
CA MET A 38 4.36 -2.93 3.42
C MET A 38 5.22 -2.26 2.36
N VAL A 39 6.44 -2.77 2.17
CA VAL A 39 7.39 -2.26 1.17
C VAL A 39 7.62 -3.33 0.13
N ILE A 40 7.47 -2.96 -1.15
CA ILE A 40 7.66 -3.85 -2.29
C ILE A 40 8.77 -3.27 -3.17
N ASP A 41 9.87 -4.01 -3.33
CA ASP A 41 10.94 -3.61 -4.25
C ASP A 41 10.57 -3.99 -5.69
N LEU A 42 10.18 -2.98 -6.48
CA LEU A 42 9.79 -3.14 -7.88
C LEU A 42 10.95 -3.58 -8.78
N ARG A 43 12.21 -3.37 -8.36
CA ARG A 43 13.38 -3.78 -9.15
C ARG A 43 13.59 -5.30 -9.14
N ARG A 44 13.06 -5.98 -8.11
CA ARG A 44 13.11 -7.44 -7.96
C ARG A 44 11.81 -8.12 -8.41
N CYS A 45 10.76 -7.36 -8.68
CA CYS A 45 9.50 -7.91 -9.11
C CYS A 45 9.59 -8.38 -10.57
N ILE A 46 9.33 -9.67 -10.81
CA ILE A 46 9.35 -10.28 -12.15
C ILE A 46 7.94 -10.51 -12.72
N GLY A 47 6.88 -10.10 -12.00
CA GLY A 47 5.50 -10.26 -12.46
C GLY A 47 4.94 -11.68 -12.41
N CYS A 48 5.45 -12.56 -11.54
CA CYS A 48 5.03 -13.97 -11.42
C CYS A 48 3.59 -14.19 -10.89
N GLN A 49 2.90 -13.13 -10.46
CA GLN A 49 1.52 -13.16 -9.94
C GLN A 49 1.29 -14.03 -8.68
N SER A 50 2.34 -14.54 -8.03
CA SER A 50 2.22 -15.35 -6.81
C SER A 50 1.48 -14.62 -5.70
N CYS A 51 1.71 -13.31 -5.55
CA CYS A 51 1.03 -12.46 -4.57
C CYS A 51 -0.49 -12.35 -4.81
N VAL A 52 -0.95 -12.49 -6.05
CA VAL A 52 -2.38 -12.45 -6.41
C VAL A 52 -3.04 -13.77 -6.04
N VAL A 53 -2.39 -14.89 -6.39
CA VAL A 53 -2.87 -16.24 -6.07
C VAL A 53 -2.94 -16.45 -4.56
N ALA A 54 -1.86 -16.10 -3.84
CA ALA A 54 -1.83 -16.18 -2.38
C ALA A 54 -2.98 -15.37 -1.75
N CYS A 55 -3.19 -14.12 -2.20
CA CYS A 55 -4.29 -13.30 -1.68
C CYS A 55 -5.67 -13.92 -1.95
N LYS A 56 -5.89 -14.57 -3.10
CA LYS A 56 -7.17 -15.22 -3.37
C LYS A 56 -7.39 -16.45 -2.48
N ALA A 57 -6.35 -17.25 -2.29
CA ALA A 57 -6.39 -18.46 -1.47
C ALA A 57 -6.65 -18.14 0.01
N GLU A 58 -5.92 -17.17 0.57
CA GLU A 58 -6.03 -16.82 2.00
C GLU A 58 -7.36 -16.15 2.36
N PHE A 59 -7.94 -15.37 1.44
CA PHE A 59 -9.10 -14.53 1.75
C PHE A 59 -10.40 -14.98 1.07
N GLY A 60 -10.41 -16.13 0.39
CA GLY A 60 -11.63 -16.67 -0.25
C GLY A 60 -12.28 -15.67 -1.23
N VAL A 61 -11.49 -14.89 -1.95
CA VAL A 61 -12.01 -13.80 -2.79
C VAL A 61 -12.78 -14.38 -3.97
N ALA A 62 -14.03 -13.96 -4.13
CA ALA A 62 -14.93 -14.44 -5.18
C ALA A 62 -14.32 -14.36 -6.59
N LEU A 63 -14.82 -15.22 -7.48
CA LEU A 63 -14.42 -15.24 -8.88
C LEU A 63 -14.80 -13.92 -9.57
N GLY A 64 -13.94 -13.43 -10.45
CA GLY A 64 -14.15 -12.16 -11.16
C GLY A 64 -13.80 -10.89 -10.37
N VAL A 65 -13.49 -10.99 -9.08
CA VAL A 65 -13.00 -9.86 -8.26
C VAL A 65 -11.62 -10.14 -7.68
N TRP A 66 -10.84 -9.08 -7.46
CA TRP A 66 -9.47 -9.17 -6.94
C TRP A 66 -9.21 -8.08 -5.92
N ARG A 67 -8.59 -8.45 -4.79
CA ARG A 67 -8.06 -7.48 -3.81
C ARG A 67 -6.69 -6.93 -4.20
N THR A 68 -5.92 -7.71 -4.95
CA THR A 68 -4.56 -7.38 -5.42
C THR A 68 -4.39 -7.85 -6.87
N TRP A 69 -3.61 -7.11 -7.66
CA TRP A 69 -3.32 -7.43 -9.05
C TRP A 69 -1.95 -6.86 -9.46
N VAL A 70 -1.33 -7.41 -10.50
CA VAL A 70 -0.05 -6.91 -11.01
C VAL A 70 -0.27 -6.17 -12.32
N LYS A 71 -0.02 -4.87 -12.33
CA LYS A 71 -0.03 -4.07 -13.55
C LYS A 71 1.31 -4.20 -14.25
N VAL A 72 1.26 -4.60 -15.52
CA VAL A 72 2.43 -4.65 -16.40
C VAL A 72 2.39 -3.44 -17.32
N ALA A 73 3.51 -2.74 -17.45
CA ALA A 73 3.66 -1.63 -18.39
C ALA A 73 5.02 -1.73 -19.09
N ASP A 74 5.02 -1.68 -20.41
CA ASP A 74 6.23 -1.48 -21.20
C ASP A 74 6.56 0.02 -21.22
N LYS A 75 7.78 0.38 -20.82
CA LYS A 75 8.29 1.75 -20.84
C LYS A 75 9.57 1.83 -21.66
N GLY A 76 9.67 2.86 -22.48
CA GLY A 76 10.84 3.12 -23.32
C GLY A 76 10.50 3.08 -24.80
N ARG A 77 11.53 3.27 -25.63
CA ARG A 77 11.45 3.21 -27.09
C ARG A 77 12.53 2.25 -27.58
N TYR A 78 12.22 1.48 -28.62
CA TYR A 78 13.18 0.57 -29.24
C TYR A 78 14.52 1.27 -29.53
N PRO A 79 15.68 0.66 -29.23
CA PRO A 79 15.88 -0.68 -28.65
C PRO A 79 15.80 -0.75 -27.11
N ASN A 80 15.70 0.39 -26.43
CA ASN A 80 15.72 0.50 -24.97
C ASN A 80 14.33 0.41 -24.34
N THR A 81 13.65 -0.72 -24.51
CA THR A 81 12.35 -0.99 -23.87
C THR A 81 12.55 -1.82 -22.61
N ARG A 82 11.83 -1.49 -21.54
CA ARG A 82 11.81 -2.23 -20.27
C ARG A 82 10.39 -2.50 -19.82
N ARG A 83 10.15 -3.69 -19.27
CA ARG A 83 8.90 -4.02 -18.57
C ARG A 83 8.98 -3.58 -17.13
N ILE A 84 7.93 -2.89 -16.67
CA ILE A 84 7.74 -2.51 -15.28
C ILE A 84 6.58 -3.32 -14.74
N PHE A 85 6.84 -4.06 -13.67
CA PHE A 85 5.85 -4.83 -12.94
C PHE A 85 5.50 -4.08 -11.67
N MET A 86 4.23 -3.71 -11.53
CA MET A 86 3.73 -2.96 -10.38
C MET A 86 2.58 -3.72 -9.71
N PRO A 87 2.83 -4.40 -8.59
CA PRO A 87 1.78 -4.89 -7.73
C PRO A 87 0.93 -3.71 -7.23
N ARG A 88 -0.37 -3.79 -7.45
CA ARG A 88 -1.35 -2.78 -7.05
C ARG A 88 -2.22 -3.36 -5.94
N LEU A 89 -2.03 -2.81 -4.75
CA LEU A 89 -2.74 -3.17 -3.52
C LEU A 89 -3.29 -1.89 -2.87
N CYS A 90 -4.19 -2.05 -1.89
CA CYS A 90 -4.51 -0.95 -0.98
C CYS A 90 -3.23 -0.56 -0.21
N ASN A 91 -2.85 0.72 -0.24
CA ASN A 91 -1.65 1.19 0.45
C ASN A 91 -1.87 1.45 1.95
N HIS A 92 -3.06 1.16 2.48
CA HIS A 92 -3.44 1.46 3.87
C HIS A 92 -3.06 2.89 4.25
N CYS A 93 -3.47 3.83 3.39
CA CYS A 93 -3.08 5.22 3.50
C CYS A 93 -3.41 5.76 4.89
N ASP A 94 -2.49 6.54 5.41
CA ASP A 94 -2.62 7.18 6.70
C ASP A 94 -3.74 8.22 6.77
N TYR A 95 -3.93 8.91 5.64
CA TYR A 95 -4.99 9.89 5.44
C TYR A 95 -5.89 9.46 4.27
N PRO A 96 -6.68 8.37 4.43
CA PRO A 96 -7.35 7.70 3.33
C PRO A 96 -8.53 8.51 2.78
N VAL A 97 -8.47 8.88 1.51
CA VAL A 97 -9.58 9.55 0.81
C VAL A 97 -10.83 8.68 0.74
N CYS A 98 -10.66 7.36 0.65
CA CYS A 98 -11.77 6.39 0.56
C CYS A 98 -12.64 6.35 1.82
N VAL A 99 -12.10 6.69 2.98
CA VAL A 99 -12.87 6.80 4.24
C VAL A 99 -13.40 8.21 4.44
N ARG A 100 -12.62 9.24 4.12
CA ARG A 100 -13.02 10.63 4.38
C ARG A 100 -14.09 11.14 3.42
N ASN A 101 -14.00 10.76 2.15
CA ASN A 101 -15.00 11.17 1.15
C ASN A 101 -16.34 10.43 1.33
N TRP A 102 -16.42 9.49 2.27
CA TRP A 102 -17.64 8.77 2.63
C TRP A 102 -18.79 9.72 3.01
N TRP A 103 -18.49 10.85 3.65
CA TRP A 103 -19.49 11.84 4.06
C TRP A 103 -20.18 12.54 2.86
N VAL A 104 -19.50 12.66 1.72
CA VAL A 104 -20.04 13.28 0.49
C VAL A 104 -20.97 12.33 -0.27
N MET A 105 -20.92 11.03 0.01
CA MET A 105 -21.65 9.98 -0.72
C MET A 105 -22.83 9.37 0.07
N GLY A 106 -23.30 10.04 1.14
CA GLY A 106 -24.55 9.68 1.83
C GLY A 106 -24.43 8.66 2.98
N GLY A 107 -23.23 8.40 3.50
CA GLY A 107 -23.03 7.45 4.58
C GLY A 107 -23.09 8.08 5.98
N GLN A 108 -24.27 8.47 6.44
CA GLN A 108 -24.46 8.99 7.79
C GLN A 108 -24.52 7.84 8.81
N TYR A 109 -23.39 7.42 9.39
CA TYR A 109 -23.43 6.50 10.55
C TYR A 109 -22.24 6.51 11.51
N LEU A 110 -21.39 7.56 11.57
CA LEU A 110 -20.38 7.64 12.65
C LEU A 110 -20.14 9.08 13.12
N GLN A 111 -21.16 9.69 13.72
CA GLN A 111 -21.00 10.89 14.54
C GLN A 111 -21.34 10.64 16.03
N THR A 112 -21.13 9.43 16.53
CA THR A 112 -21.54 9.11 17.92
C THR A 112 -20.52 8.42 18.80
N PHE A 113 -19.26 8.25 18.39
CA PHE A 113 -18.24 7.74 19.32
C PHE A 113 -16.88 8.43 19.10
N TYR A 114 -16.83 9.68 19.54
CA TYR A 114 -15.65 10.27 20.16
C TYR A 114 -16.09 10.85 21.51
#